data_AF-A0A2A6M9C3-F1
#
_entry.id   AF-A0A2A6M9C3-F1
#
_cell.length_a   1.000
_cell.length_b   1.000
_cell.length_c   1.000
_cell.angle_alpha   90.00
_cell.angle_beta   90.00
_cell.angle_gamma   90.00
#
_symmetry.space_group_name_H-M   'P 1'
#
loop_
_entity.id
_entity.type
_entity.pdbx_description
1 polymer ?
#
loop_
_entity_poly.entity_id
_entity_poly.type
_entity_poly.pdbx_seq_one_letter_code
_entity_poly.pdbx_strand_id
1 'polypeptide(L)'
;MFQLSIGFAFFATCALGLQPFTAVAADGTEIARGEYLVTIGGCNDCHTPGYFFGKPDSSRFLGGSDVGFEIPGEGVFIGRNITPDKETGIGSWTREQIVTAIQTGQRPDGRVLAPIMPWHAFAHLTEEDATAIAAFLQSLQPVSHQVPGPFKPGGKVSTFMFRILPPGETAAAAPK
;
A
#
# COMPACT_ATOMS: atom_id res chain seq x y z
N MET A 1 0.57 41.33 80.26
CA MET A 1 -0.06 40.91 78.99
C MET A 1 0.99 41.03 77.89
N PHE A 2 1.63 39.92 77.52
CA PHE A 2 2.58 39.85 76.40
C PHE A 2 1.95 38.91 75.37
N GLN A 3 1.58 39.44 74.20
CA GLN A 3 1.00 38.65 73.11
C GLN A 3 2.11 38.29 72.12
N LEU A 4 2.43 36.99 72.08
CA LEU A 4 3.35 36.37 71.13
C LEU A 4 2.61 36.14 69.82
N SER A 5 3.07 36.70 68.71
CA SER A 5 2.52 36.46 67.38
C SER A 5 3.31 35.32 66.71
N ILE A 6 2.70 34.15 66.58
CA ILE A 6 3.24 33.00 65.84
C ILE A 6 2.73 33.10 64.40
N GLY A 7 3.63 33.39 63.45
CA GLY A 7 3.33 33.34 62.02
C GLY A 7 3.38 31.89 61.52
N PHE A 8 2.23 31.36 61.10
CA PHE A 8 2.16 30.11 60.35
C PHE A 8 2.53 30.37 58.88
N ALA A 9 3.68 29.86 58.45
CA ALA A 9 4.06 29.83 57.04
C ALA A 9 3.31 28.68 56.34
N PHE A 10 2.43 29.02 55.40
CA PHE A 10 1.72 28.07 54.55
C PHE A 10 2.68 27.61 53.44
N PHE A 11 3.21 26.39 53.53
CA PHE A 11 3.95 25.76 52.44
C PHE A 11 2.96 25.27 51.39
N ALA A 12 2.84 26.01 50.29
CA ALA A 12 2.12 25.59 49.10
C ALA A 12 2.94 24.51 48.37
N THR A 13 2.57 23.25 48.53
CA THR A 13 3.10 22.14 47.75
C THR A 13 2.56 22.22 46.32
N CYS A 14 3.42 22.63 45.40
CA CYS A 14 3.16 22.63 43.97
C CYS A 14 3.20 21.17 43.47
N ALA A 15 2.05 20.51 43.38
CA ALA A 15 1.93 19.21 42.74
C ALA A 15 2.06 19.38 41.22
N LEU A 16 3.25 19.10 40.68
CA LEU A 16 3.45 18.94 39.24
C LEU A 16 2.63 17.73 38.77
N GLY A 17 1.47 17.97 38.17
CA GLY A 17 0.74 16.97 37.43
C GLY A 17 1.52 16.59 36.18
N LEU A 18 2.06 15.37 36.13
CA LEU A 18 2.48 14.76 34.87
C LEU A 18 1.24 14.55 34.01
N GLN A 19 1.11 15.32 32.93
CA GLN A 19 0.14 14.98 31.90
C GLN A 19 0.67 13.80 31.08
N PRO A 20 -0.15 12.78 30.79
CA PRO A 20 0.25 11.70 29.90
C PRO A 20 0.43 12.25 28.49
N PHE A 21 1.62 12.03 27.92
CA PHE A 21 1.90 12.29 26.52
C PHE A 21 1.07 11.31 25.68
N THR A 22 0.02 11.81 25.02
CA THR A 22 -0.86 10.98 24.21
C THR A 22 -0.23 10.71 22.84
N ALA A 23 -0.36 9.46 22.41
CA ALA A 23 0.36 8.80 21.30
C ALA A 23 -0.04 9.24 19.89
N VAL A 24 -0.06 10.54 19.59
CA VAL A 24 -0.34 11.06 18.22
C VAL A 24 0.90 10.94 17.31
N ALA A 25 2.09 10.76 17.87
CA ALA A 25 3.33 10.65 17.10
C ALA A 25 3.54 9.27 16.44
N ALA A 26 2.95 8.20 16.99
CA ALA A 26 3.20 6.83 16.53
C ALA A 26 2.63 6.57 15.12
N ASP A 27 1.40 7.01 14.85
CA ASP A 27 0.74 6.84 13.55
C ASP A 27 1.47 7.60 12.43
N GLY A 28 1.97 8.81 12.72
CA GLY A 28 2.73 9.60 11.75
C GLY A 28 4.06 8.95 11.36
N THR A 29 4.74 8.30 12.32
CA THR A 29 5.98 7.58 12.04
C THR A 29 5.75 6.28 11.28
N GLU A 30 4.65 5.56 11.58
CA GLU A 30 4.27 4.34 10.86
C GLU A 30 3.92 4.65 9.40
N ILE A 31 3.07 5.65 9.15
CA ILE A 31 2.66 6.05 7.80
C ILE A 31 3.87 6.52 6.98
N ALA A 32 4.77 7.32 7.56
CA ALA A 32 5.98 7.77 6.87
C ALA A 32 6.91 6.60 6.50
N ARG A 33 7.01 5.58 7.37
CA ARG A 33 7.76 4.35 7.06
C ARG A 33 7.08 3.55 5.95
N GLY A 34 5.75 3.46 5.97
CA GLY A 34 4.97 2.82 4.91
C GLY A 34 5.15 3.51 3.56
N GLU A 35 5.10 4.84 3.53
CA GLU A 35 5.34 5.65 2.32
C GLU A 35 6.72 5.36 1.72
N TYR A 36 7.74 5.36 2.59
CA TYR A 36 9.10 5.03 2.19
C TYR A 36 9.17 3.63 1.57
N LEU A 37 8.63 2.61 2.25
CA LEU A 37 8.65 1.22 1.80
C LEU A 37 7.86 1.01 0.50
N VAL A 38 6.70 1.63 0.35
CA VAL A 38 5.90 1.59 -0.88
C VAL A 38 6.69 2.16 -2.06
N THR A 39 7.43 3.26 -1.83
CA THR A 39 8.24 3.92 -2.86
C THR A 39 9.44 3.06 -3.24
N ILE A 40 10.24 2.59 -2.28
CA ILE A 40 11.44 1.80 -2.60
C ILE A 40 11.12 0.36 -3.01
N GLY A 41 9.96 -0.16 -2.61
CA GLY A 41 9.43 -1.45 -3.02
C GLY A 41 8.82 -1.45 -4.42
N GLY A 42 8.77 -0.30 -5.09
CA GLY A 42 8.26 -0.18 -6.45
C GLY A 42 6.75 -0.41 -6.56
N CYS A 43 5.99 -0.20 -5.48
CA CYS A 43 4.53 -0.34 -5.55
C CYS A 43 3.93 0.64 -6.55
N ASN A 44 4.46 1.87 -6.60
CA ASN A 44 4.02 2.90 -7.54
C ASN A 44 4.31 2.54 -9.00
N ASP A 45 5.25 1.64 -9.27
CA ASP A 45 5.65 1.25 -10.62
C ASP A 45 4.49 0.52 -11.31
N CYS A 46 3.94 -0.48 -10.62
CA CYS A 46 2.85 -1.31 -11.11
C CYS A 46 1.47 -0.77 -10.76
N HIS A 47 1.34 0.12 -9.77
CA HIS A 47 0.03 0.59 -9.32
C HIS A 47 -0.25 2.05 -9.64
N THR A 48 0.56 2.74 -10.46
CA THR A 48 0.27 4.11 -10.89
C THR A 48 0.07 4.21 -12.41
N PRO A 49 -1.02 4.84 -12.88
CA PRO A 49 -1.24 5.05 -14.32
C PRO A 49 -0.09 5.82 -14.95
N GLY A 50 0.20 5.57 -16.23
CA GLY A 50 1.27 6.26 -16.96
C GLY A 50 2.72 5.91 -16.58
N TYR A 51 2.98 5.11 -15.53
CA TYR A 51 4.35 4.81 -15.08
C TYR A 51 5.21 4.17 -16.19
N PHE A 52 4.70 3.10 -16.81
CA PHE A 52 5.40 2.40 -17.90
C PHE A 52 5.44 3.16 -19.23
N PHE A 53 4.80 4.32 -19.31
CA PHE A 53 4.92 5.26 -20.43
C PHE A 53 5.86 6.43 -20.11
N GLY A 54 6.56 6.40 -18.96
CA GLY A 54 7.48 7.43 -18.52
C GLY A 54 6.81 8.73 -18.07
N LYS A 55 5.50 8.71 -17.83
CA LYS A 55 4.71 9.85 -17.37
C LYS A 55 3.73 9.41 -16.26
N PRO A 56 4.22 9.09 -15.05
CA PRO A 56 3.36 8.68 -13.95
C PRO A 56 2.31 9.75 -13.64
N ASP A 57 1.05 9.33 -13.50
CA ASP A 57 -0.05 10.21 -13.15
C ASP A 57 -0.19 10.31 -11.63
N SER A 58 0.47 11.30 -11.03
CA SER A 58 0.43 11.53 -9.58
C SER A 58 -0.97 11.83 -9.05
N SER A 59 -1.92 12.27 -9.89
CA SER A 59 -3.32 12.48 -9.44
C SER A 59 -4.06 11.16 -9.18
N ARG A 60 -3.55 10.05 -9.73
CA ARG A 60 -4.04 8.69 -9.55
C ARG A 60 -2.95 7.77 -8.97
N PHE A 61 -2.09 8.32 -8.11
CA PHE A 61 -1.05 7.55 -7.42
C PHE A 61 -1.63 6.30 -6.74
N LEU A 62 -1.06 5.13 -7.02
CA LEU A 62 -1.54 3.83 -6.53
C LEU A 62 -2.98 3.43 -6.95
N GLY A 63 -3.57 4.17 -7.90
CA GLY A 63 -4.89 3.95 -8.47
C GLY A 63 -4.99 2.84 -9.51
N GLY A 64 -3.91 2.11 -9.79
CA GLY A 64 -3.83 1.01 -10.76
C GLY A 64 -2.91 1.26 -11.95
N SER A 65 -2.79 0.29 -12.86
CA SER A 65 -1.96 0.39 -14.06
C SER A 65 -2.78 0.58 -15.33
N ASP A 66 -2.19 1.27 -16.30
CA ASP A 66 -2.67 1.34 -17.69
C ASP A 66 -2.00 0.29 -18.59
N VAL A 67 -1.15 -0.58 -18.04
CA VAL A 67 -0.43 -1.64 -18.77
C VAL A 67 -0.60 -2.97 -18.06
N GLY A 68 -0.89 -4.01 -18.84
CA GLY A 68 -0.93 -5.40 -18.38
C GLY A 68 0.38 -6.15 -18.52
N PHE A 69 0.48 -7.26 -17.83
CA PHE A 69 1.64 -8.15 -17.80
C PHE A 69 1.17 -9.56 -18.09
N GLU A 70 1.63 -10.10 -19.21
CA GLU A 70 1.37 -11.47 -19.57
C GLU A 70 2.24 -12.41 -18.74
N ILE A 71 1.60 -13.44 -18.20
CA ILE A 71 2.24 -14.62 -17.67
C ILE A 71 1.85 -15.78 -18.60
N PRO A 72 2.82 -16.38 -19.33
CA PRO A 72 2.54 -17.47 -20.26
C PRO A 72 1.72 -18.58 -19.63
N GLY A 73 0.58 -18.91 -20.22
CA GLY A 73 -0.33 -19.95 -19.72
C GLY A 73 -1.28 -19.53 -18.59
N GLU A 74 -1.06 -18.38 -17.93
CA GLU A 74 -1.91 -17.91 -16.82
C GLU A 74 -2.81 -16.71 -17.21
N GLY A 75 -2.38 -15.89 -18.17
CA GLY A 75 -3.16 -14.78 -18.70
C GLY A 75 -2.45 -13.44 -18.57
N VAL A 76 -3.22 -12.35 -18.57
CA VAL A 76 -2.71 -10.98 -18.46
C VAL A 76 -3.25 -10.31 -17.21
N PHE A 77 -2.34 -9.85 -16.37
CA PHE A 77 -2.64 -9.24 -15.08
C PHE A 77 -2.31 -7.76 -15.13
N ILE A 78 -3.07 -6.95 -14.40
CA ILE A 78 -2.94 -5.50 -14.39
C ILE A 78 -2.90 -5.06 -12.93
N GLY A 79 -1.91 -4.23 -12.58
CA GLY A 79 -1.79 -3.67 -11.24
C GLY A 79 -3.08 -2.98 -10.83
N ARG A 80 -3.62 -3.39 -9.69
CA ARG A 80 -4.95 -2.97 -9.21
C ARG A 80 -4.91 -1.60 -8.57
N ASN A 81 -6.06 -0.96 -8.43
CA ASN A 81 -6.19 0.15 -7.50
C ASN A 81 -5.99 -0.38 -6.06
N ILE A 82 -4.98 0.14 -5.36
CA ILE A 82 -4.67 -0.22 -3.97
C ILE A 82 -4.86 0.97 -3.02
N THR A 83 -5.58 2.01 -3.46
CA THR A 83 -6.07 3.09 -2.59
C THR A 83 -7.26 2.61 -1.76
N PRO A 84 -7.68 3.34 -0.70
CA PRO A 84 -8.79 2.93 0.16
C PRO A 84 -10.18 3.24 -0.46
N ASP A 85 -10.27 3.33 -1.79
CA ASP A 85 -11.55 3.35 -2.49
C ASP A 85 -12.31 2.04 -2.25
N LYS A 86 -13.58 2.15 -1.88
CA LYS A 86 -14.39 1.00 -1.43
C LYS A 86 -14.90 0.13 -2.59
N GLU A 87 -15.10 0.72 -3.75
CA GLU A 87 -15.72 0.06 -4.90
C GLU A 87 -14.67 -0.54 -5.84
N THR A 88 -13.61 0.20 -6.12
CA THR A 88 -12.59 -0.16 -7.11
C THR A 88 -11.24 -0.48 -6.49
N GLY A 89 -11.01 -0.09 -5.24
CA GLY A 89 -9.75 -0.26 -4.50
C GLY A 89 -9.81 -1.32 -3.40
N ILE A 90 -9.02 -1.12 -2.35
CA ILE A 90 -8.91 -2.02 -1.18
C ILE A 90 -9.61 -1.45 0.06
N GLY A 91 -10.49 -0.45 -0.09
CA GLY A 91 -11.15 0.23 1.03
C GLY A 91 -12.04 -0.63 1.92
N SER A 92 -12.37 -1.85 1.48
CA SER A 92 -13.10 -2.86 2.25
C SER A 92 -12.19 -3.86 2.98
N TRP A 93 -10.89 -3.83 2.74
CA TRP A 93 -9.92 -4.75 3.34
C TRP A 93 -9.48 -4.24 4.70
N THR A 94 -9.39 -5.14 5.68
CA THR A 94 -8.77 -4.82 6.96
C THR A 94 -7.25 -4.71 6.80
N ARG A 95 -6.58 -4.10 7.78
CA ARG A 95 -5.13 -3.97 7.79
C ARG A 95 -4.46 -5.35 7.74
N GLU A 96 -4.97 -6.30 8.51
CA GLU A 96 -4.48 -7.69 8.58
C GLU A 96 -4.66 -8.42 7.25
N GLN A 97 -5.75 -8.13 6.54
CA GLN A 97 -5.99 -8.67 5.20
C GLN A 97 -5.01 -8.13 4.16
N ILE A 98 -4.65 -6.84 4.26
CA ILE A 98 -3.61 -6.24 3.40
C ILE A 98 -2.25 -6.88 3.70
N VAL A 99 -1.87 -6.99 4.98
CA VAL A 99 -0.63 -7.65 5.42
C VAL A 99 -0.58 -9.10 4.93
N THR A 100 -1.66 -9.85 5.12
CA THR A 100 -1.78 -11.24 4.65
C THR A 100 -1.61 -11.34 3.14
N ALA A 101 -2.25 -10.46 2.37
CA ALA A 101 -2.12 -10.47 0.92
C ALA A 101 -0.70 -10.16 0.45
N ILE A 102 -0.01 -9.21 1.10
CA ILE A 102 1.36 -8.83 0.76
C ILE A 102 2.35 -9.96 1.12
N GLN A 103 2.21 -10.59 2.28
CA GLN A 103 3.17 -11.59 2.76
C GLN A 103 2.91 -13.01 2.26
N THR A 104 1.67 -13.35 1.92
CA THR A 104 1.29 -14.74 1.54
C THR A 104 0.68 -14.84 0.15
N GLY A 105 0.38 -13.71 -0.49
CA GLY A 105 -0.39 -13.67 -1.73
C GLY A 105 -1.89 -13.94 -1.54
N GLN A 106 -2.37 -14.33 -0.36
CA GLN A 106 -3.78 -14.68 -0.15
C GLN A 106 -4.67 -13.44 0.00
N ARG A 107 -5.67 -13.35 -0.87
CA ARG A 107 -6.68 -12.29 -0.84
C ARG A 107 -7.83 -12.65 0.12
N PRO A 108 -8.60 -11.65 0.60
CA PRO A 108 -9.81 -11.88 1.41
C PRO A 108 -10.85 -12.77 0.73
N ASP A 109 -10.90 -12.74 -0.60
CA ASP A 109 -11.80 -13.56 -1.41
C ASP A 109 -11.29 -15.00 -1.65
N GLY A 110 -10.20 -15.40 -0.97
CA GLY A 110 -9.60 -16.73 -1.03
C GLY A 110 -8.70 -16.97 -2.24
N ARG A 111 -8.71 -16.09 -3.26
CA ARG A 111 -7.80 -16.21 -4.40
C ARG A 111 -6.37 -15.85 -4.01
N VAL A 112 -5.43 -16.31 -4.83
CA VAL A 112 -4.00 -15.97 -4.70
C VAL A 112 -3.65 -14.86 -5.70
N LEU A 113 -2.83 -13.91 -5.27
CA LEU A 113 -2.26 -12.88 -6.14
C LEU A 113 -1.36 -13.52 -7.19
N ALA A 114 -1.49 -13.05 -8.44
CA ALA A 114 -0.65 -13.50 -9.54
C ALA A 114 0.84 -13.26 -9.21
N PRO A 115 1.74 -14.17 -9.61
CA PRO A 115 3.15 -14.11 -9.21
C PRO A 115 3.92 -12.91 -9.80
N ILE A 116 3.32 -12.18 -10.76
CA ILE A 116 3.85 -10.89 -11.23
C ILE A 116 3.80 -9.81 -10.14
N MET A 117 2.88 -9.91 -9.18
CA MET A 117 2.95 -9.15 -7.95
C MET A 117 3.98 -9.86 -7.06
N PRO A 118 5.08 -9.21 -6.63
CA PRO A 118 6.22 -9.87 -6.01
C PRO A 118 6.00 -10.20 -4.53
N TRP A 119 4.83 -10.76 -4.17
CA TRP A 119 4.47 -11.10 -2.79
C TRP A 119 5.44 -12.10 -2.16
N HIS A 120 6.07 -12.98 -2.93
CA HIS A 120 7.13 -13.87 -2.42
C HIS A 120 8.34 -13.10 -1.86
N ALA A 121 8.70 -11.96 -2.48
CA ALA A 121 9.78 -11.12 -1.97
C ALA A 121 9.31 -10.36 -0.72
N PHE A 122 8.07 -9.86 -0.73
CA PHE A 122 7.49 -9.16 0.40
C PHE A 122 7.13 -10.06 1.59
N ALA A 123 7.06 -11.38 1.39
CA ALA A 123 6.92 -12.38 2.46
C ALA A 123 8.01 -12.28 3.53
N HIS A 124 9.16 -11.67 3.19
CA HIS A 124 10.28 -11.47 4.10
C HIS A 124 10.27 -10.13 4.83
N LEU A 125 9.28 -9.27 4.57
CA LEU A 125 9.09 -8.05 5.36
C LEU A 125 8.81 -8.43 6.82
N THR A 126 9.35 -7.63 7.73
CA THR A 126 8.96 -7.71 9.14
C THR A 126 7.47 -7.41 9.27
N GLU A 127 6.84 -7.89 10.34
CA GLU A 127 5.44 -7.58 10.64
C GLU A 127 5.23 -6.06 10.75
N GLU A 128 6.19 -5.34 11.36
CA GLU A 128 6.18 -3.88 11.45
C GLU A 128 6.19 -3.20 10.07
N ASP A 129 7.06 -3.64 9.16
CA ASP A 129 7.16 -3.07 7.81
C ASP A 129 5.91 -3.35 6.97
N ALA A 130 5.38 -4.59 7.02
CA ALA A 130 4.17 -4.94 6.31
C ALA A 130 2.96 -4.15 6.84
N THR A 131 2.89 -3.97 8.16
CA THR A 131 1.84 -3.19 8.83
C THR A 131 1.95 -1.70 8.47
N ALA A 132 3.17 -1.15 8.42
CA ALA A 132 3.43 0.22 8.00
C ALA A 132 2.98 0.48 6.55
N ILE A 133 3.26 -0.46 5.62
CA ILE A 133 2.75 -0.39 4.25
C ILE A 133 1.21 -0.35 4.26
N ALA A 134 0.56 -1.26 4.98
CA ALA A 134 -0.91 -1.29 5.05
C ALA A 134 -1.48 0.01 5.64
N ALA A 135 -0.85 0.57 6.67
CA ALA A 135 -1.21 1.84 7.28
C ALA A 135 -1.12 3.00 6.27
N PHE A 136 -0.01 3.09 5.53
CA PHE A 136 0.16 4.09 4.50
C PHE A 136 -0.90 3.96 3.40
N LEU A 137 -1.14 2.76 2.87
CA LEU A 137 -2.15 2.54 1.83
C LEU A 137 -3.55 2.97 2.29
N GLN A 138 -3.91 2.70 3.55
CA GLN A 138 -5.19 3.12 4.13
C GLN A 138 -5.30 4.63 4.38
N SER A 139 -4.17 5.34 4.48
CA SER A 139 -4.12 6.79 4.68
C SER A 139 -4.30 7.62 3.40
N LEU A 140 -4.16 6.98 2.23
CA LEU A 140 -4.22 7.66 0.93
C LEU A 140 -5.59 8.27 0.65
N GLN A 141 -5.61 9.30 -0.19
CA GLN A 141 -6.86 9.74 -0.80
C GLN A 141 -7.42 8.64 -1.71
N PRO A 142 -8.71 8.27 -1.59
CA PRO A 142 -9.33 7.30 -2.47
C PRO A 142 -9.30 7.77 -3.93
N VAL A 143 -8.90 6.87 -4.83
CA VAL A 143 -9.01 7.08 -6.28
C VAL A 143 -10.10 6.13 -6.79
N SER A 144 -11.14 6.63 -7.43
CA SER A 144 -12.12 5.77 -8.10
C SER A 144 -11.61 5.41 -9.50
N HIS A 145 -11.14 4.17 -9.67
CA HIS A 145 -10.59 3.70 -10.95
C HIS A 145 -10.74 2.18 -11.09
N GLN A 146 -11.69 1.78 -11.93
CA GLN A 146 -11.89 0.38 -12.26
C GLN A 146 -10.83 -0.09 -13.27
N VAL A 147 -9.81 -0.77 -12.76
CA VAL A 147 -8.80 -1.41 -13.60
C VAL A 147 -9.41 -2.60 -14.35
N PRO A 148 -9.17 -2.76 -15.66
CA PRO A 148 -9.70 -3.87 -16.44
C PRO A 148 -9.04 -5.22 -16.08
N GLY A 149 -9.59 -6.31 -16.62
CA GLY A 149 -9.06 -7.66 -16.44
C GLY A 149 -9.24 -8.24 -15.02
N PRO A 150 -8.44 -9.25 -14.59
CA PRO A 150 -7.40 -9.88 -15.40
C PRO A 150 -8.01 -10.56 -16.63
N PHE A 151 -7.20 -10.77 -17.66
CA PHE A 151 -7.63 -11.46 -18.86
C PHE A 151 -7.15 -12.90 -18.82
N LYS A 152 -8.05 -13.86 -19.09
CA LYS A 152 -7.70 -15.29 -19.18
C LYS A 152 -6.72 -15.53 -20.34
N PRO A 153 -5.96 -16.64 -20.34
CA PRO A 153 -5.14 -17.04 -21.48
C PRO A 153 -5.95 -17.03 -22.79
N GLY A 154 -5.40 -16.38 -23.83
CA GLY A 154 -6.06 -16.23 -25.14
C GLY A 154 -7.25 -15.26 -25.17
N GLY A 155 -7.59 -14.62 -24.05
CA GLY A 155 -8.65 -13.60 -24.00
C GLY A 155 -8.26 -12.31 -24.72
N LYS A 156 -9.27 -11.56 -25.21
CA LYS A 156 -9.05 -10.25 -25.81
C LYS A 156 -8.63 -9.24 -24.73
N VAL A 157 -7.40 -8.77 -24.81
CA VAL A 157 -6.85 -7.74 -23.93
C VAL A 157 -7.27 -6.37 -24.45
N SER A 158 -7.78 -5.51 -23.56
CA SER A 158 -8.26 -4.17 -23.92
C SER A 158 -7.30 -3.04 -23.52
N THR A 159 -6.06 -3.39 -23.20
CA THR A 159 -5.01 -2.47 -22.74
C THR A 159 -3.66 -2.82 -23.35
N PHE A 160 -2.70 -1.89 -23.31
CA PHE A 160 -1.31 -2.20 -23.64
C PHE A 160 -0.78 -3.27 -22.68
N MET A 161 0.13 -4.14 -23.15
CA MET A 161 0.72 -5.16 -22.28
C MET A 161 2.18 -5.43 -22.57
N PHE A 162 2.92 -5.79 -21.52
CA PHE A 162 4.19 -6.49 -21.62
C PHE A 162 3.93 -7.97 -21.87
N ARG A 163 4.69 -8.54 -22.81
CA ARG A 163 4.65 -9.96 -23.17
C ARG A 163 6.04 -10.55 -23.02
N ILE A 164 6.11 -11.73 -22.41
CA ILE A 164 7.34 -12.51 -22.32
C ILE A 164 7.42 -13.37 -23.58
N LEU A 165 8.53 -13.26 -24.31
CA LEU A 165 8.76 -14.04 -25.52
C LEU A 165 9.68 -15.22 -25.20
N PRO A 166 9.29 -16.46 -25.55
CA PRO A 166 10.17 -17.62 -25.44
C PRO A 166 11.47 -17.43 -26.24
N PRO A 167 12.57 -18.08 -25.83
CA PRO A 167 13.80 -18.11 -26.61
C PRO A 167 13.55 -18.56 -28.05
N GLY A 168 14.11 -17.84 -29.02
CA GLY A 168 13.95 -18.12 -30.45
C GLY A 168 12.82 -17.33 -31.13
N GLU A 169 11.92 -16.69 -30.37
CA GLU A 169 10.97 -15.73 -30.91
C GLU A 169 11.56 -14.32 -30.95
N THR A 170 11.15 -13.51 -31.93
CA THR A 170 11.58 -12.10 -32.01
C THR A 170 10.44 -11.19 -31.55
N ALA A 171 10.79 -10.01 -30.99
CA ALA A 171 9.79 -9.01 -30.63
C ALA A 171 8.91 -8.57 -31.82
N ALA A 172 9.47 -8.60 -33.03
CA ALA A 172 8.74 -8.29 -34.27
C ALA A 172 7.76 -9.39 -34.71
N ALA A 173 7.99 -10.64 -34.28
CA ALA A 173 7.13 -11.78 -34.58
C ALA A 173 5.95 -11.91 -33.61
N ALA A 174 5.95 -11.15 -32.50
CA ALA A 174 4.80 -11.09 -31.61
C ALA A 174 3.57 -10.60 -32.41
N PRO A 175 2.41 -11.29 -32.30
CA PRO A 175 1.21 -10.85 -33.01
C PRO A 175 0.85 -9.43 -32.56
N LYS A 176 0.72 -8.55 -33.56
CA LYS A 176 0.34 -7.14 -33.37
C LYS A 176 -1.11 -7.00 -32.94
#